data_AF-A0A9Q1R8B7-F1
#
_entry.id   AF-A0A9Q1R8B7-F1
#
_cell.length_a   1.000
_cell.length_b   1.000
_cell.length_c   1.000
_cell.angle_alpha   90.00
_cell.angle_beta   90.00
_cell.angle_gamma   90.00
#
_symmetry.space_group_name_H-M   'P 1'
#
loop_
_entity.id
_entity.type
_entity.pdbx_description
1 polymer ?
#
loop_
_entity_poly.entity_id
_entity_poly.type
_entity_poly.pdbx_seq_one_letter_code
_entity_poly.pdbx_strand_id
1 'polypeptide(L)'
;MESARQWIYSLLFFIFTIATLHVLDTLIISTRLTTNYQNIKLKKHPHLPLRFRSDGTFKILQVADMHYGNGMVTRCRDVLESEFNYCTDLNTTHFLRKMIQIEKPDLIVFTGDNIFGTSATDAAESLFEVFAPAIESGIPWAAVLGNHDQESTMNREELMSFISLMDYSVSQTFPSTKVNSDSKEQQPMTNIDGFGNYNLEVWGAPGSYLSNSSILNLYFLDSGDRAIVHGVRTYNWIRESQLSWLRGVSKGFQVYNHRDNGSMLINLWTFLRSQ
;
A
#
# COMPACT_ATOMS: atom_id res chain seq x y z
N MET A 1 32.83 62.52 8.99
CA MET A 1 33.47 61.48 8.14
C MET A 1 33.15 60.05 8.57
N GLU A 2 32.72 59.78 9.81
CA GLU A 2 32.33 58.42 10.27
C GLU A 2 31.05 57.88 9.66
N SER A 3 29.98 58.69 9.57
CA SER A 3 28.70 58.30 8.97
C SER A 3 28.83 57.84 7.51
N ALA A 4 29.71 58.49 6.73
CA ALA A 4 30.00 58.14 5.34
C ALA A 4 30.79 56.82 5.19
N ARG A 5 31.37 56.28 6.26
CA ARG A 5 32.10 55.00 6.23
C ARG A 5 31.19 53.85 6.65
N GLN A 6 30.22 54.12 7.51
CA GLN A 6 29.30 53.14 8.08
C GLN A 6 28.26 52.63 7.06
N TRP A 7 27.73 53.50 6.18
CA TRP A 7 26.81 53.05 5.12
C TRP A 7 27.50 52.15 4.08
N ILE A 8 28.80 52.35 3.84
CA ILE A 8 29.59 51.50 2.93
C ILE A 8 29.73 50.09 3.51
N TYR A 9 30.04 49.96 4.81
CA TYR A 9 30.11 48.64 5.45
C TYR A 9 28.74 47.94 5.51
N SER A 10 27.67 48.68 5.78
CA SER A 10 26.31 48.12 5.74
C SER A 10 25.91 47.66 4.33
N LEU A 11 26.27 48.44 3.30
CA LEU A 11 26.03 48.08 1.91
C LEU A 11 26.83 46.83 1.50
N LEU A 12 28.11 46.76 1.87
CA LEU A 12 28.96 45.60 1.60
C LEU A 12 28.46 44.34 2.33
N PHE A 13 28.03 44.47 3.58
CA PHE A 13 27.42 43.37 4.33
C PHE A 13 26.13 42.88 3.67
N PHE A 14 25.27 43.81 3.24
CA PHE A 14 24.02 43.47 2.56
C PHE A 14 24.28 42.74 1.23
N ILE A 15 25.21 43.24 0.41
CA ILE A 15 25.63 42.58 -0.83
C ILE A 15 26.19 41.19 -0.54
N PHE A 16 27.01 41.03 0.50
CA PHE A 16 27.57 39.74 0.89
C PHE A 16 26.48 38.76 1.35
N THR A 17 25.49 39.21 2.13
CA THR A 17 24.36 38.36 2.53
C THR A 17 23.50 37.93 1.34
N ILE A 18 23.25 38.83 0.38
CA ILE A 18 22.51 38.47 -0.84
C ILE A 18 23.31 37.48 -1.69
N ALA A 19 24.62 37.73 -1.87
CA ALA A 19 25.48 36.84 -2.64
C ALA A 19 25.55 35.44 -2.02
N THR A 20 25.70 35.34 -0.70
CA THR A 20 25.71 34.05 0.01
C THR A 20 24.38 33.32 -0.07
N LEU A 21 23.25 34.02 0.10
CA LEU A 21 21.92 33.44 -0.10
C LEU A 21 21.72 32.96 -1.55
N HIS A 22 22.16 33.73 -2.54
CA HIS A 22 22.01 33.38 -3.95
C HIS A 22 22.88 32.17 -4.33
N VAL A 23 24.10 32.07 -3.78
CA VAL A 23 24.99 30.90 -3.96
C VAL A 23 24.39 29.67 -3.28
N LEU A 24 23.85 29.80 -2.06
CA LEU A 24 23.18 28.70 -1.36
C LEU A 24 21.96 28.20 -2.14
N ASP A 25 21.14 29.14 -2.64
CA ASP A 25 19.96 28.82 -3.43
C ASP A 25 20.32 28.15 -4.75
N THR A 26 21.29 28.68 -5.50
CA THR A 26 21.68 28.11 -6.80
C THR A 26 22.40 26.77 -6.69
N LEU A 27 23.27 26.58 -5.70
CA LEU A 27 24.07 25.36 -5.59
C LEU A 27 23.40 24.24 -4.80
N ILE A 28 22.56 24.56 -3.81
CA ILE A 28 21.96 23.57 -2.92
C ILE A 28 20.46 23.44 -3.17
N ILE A 29 19.73 24.54 -3.17
CA ILE A 29 18.26 24.50 -3.22
C ILE A 29 17.80 24.16 -4.65
N SER A 30 18.28 24.89 -5.65
CA SER A 30 17.93 24.71 -7.06
C SER A 30 18.38 23.35 -7.60
N THR A 31 19.53 22.82 -7.19
CA THR A 31 19.99 21.48 -7.61
C THR A 31 19.18 20.35 -6.97
N ARG A 32 18.60 20.57 -5.79
CA ARG A 32 17.72 19.62 -5.08
C ARG A 32 16.25 19.74 -5.51
N LEU A 33 15.80 20.93 -5.90
CA LEU A 33 14.43 21.24 -6.31
C LEU A 33 14.20 21.20 -7.83
N THR A 34 15.26 21.09 -8.63
CA THR A 34 15.13 20.84 -10.07
C THR A 34 14.59 19.43 -10.27
N THR A 35 13.28 19.34 -10.47
CA THR A 35 12.62 18.14 -10.97
C THR A 35 13.19 17.83 -12.36
N ASN A 36 14.17 16.93 -12.41
CA ASN A 36 14.72 16.47 -13.67
C ASN A 36 13.69 15.55 -14.35
N TYR A 37 12.85 16.15 -15.20
CA TYR A 37 11.83 15.46 -16.01
C TYR A 37 12.38 14.37 -16.94
N GLN A 38 13.71 14.20 -17.04
CA GLN A 38 14.35 13.16 -17.85
C GLN A 38 14.37 11.78 -17.16
N ASN A 39 14.12 11.69 -15.85
CA ASN A 39 14.12 10.43 -15.11
C ASN A 39 12.69 10.04 -14.69
N ILE A 40 11.80 9.86 -15.66
CA ILE A 40 10.45 9.31 -15.39
C ILE A 40 10.64 7.87 -14.93
N LYS A 41 10.58 7.64 -13.61
CA LYS A 41 10.55 6.29 -13.04
C LYS A 41 9.15 5.73 -13.24
N LEU A 42 8.99 4.89 -14.27
CA LEU A 42 7.75 4.15 -14.49
C LEU A 42 7.55 3.11 -13.38
N LYS A 43 6.29 2.97 -12.91
CA LYS A 43 5.89 1.90 -11.98
C LYS A 43 6.30 0.55 -12.56
N LYS A 44 7.02 -0.25 -11.78
CA LYS A 44 7.29 -1.64 -12.14
C LYS A 44 6.04 -2.48 -11.90
N HIS A 45 5.67 -3.29 -12.88
CA HIS A 45 4.52 -4.18 -12.79
C HIS A 45 4.99 -5.62 -12.56
N PRO A 46 4.26 -6.42 -11.74
CA PRO A 46 4.57 -7.83 -11.57
C PRO A 46 4.14 -8.62 -12.81
N HIS A 47 4.58 -9.88 -12.90
CA HIS A 47 4.08 -10.79 -13.93
C HIS A 47 2.62 -11.15 -13.62
N LEU A 48 1.71 -10.71 -14.48
CA LEU A 48 0.27 -10.94 -14.39
C LEU A 48 -0.21 -11.84 -15.55
N PRO A 49 -1.33 -12.56 -15.39
CA PRO A 49 -2.18 -12.59 -14.19
C PRO A 49 -1.60 -13.46 -13.07
N LEU A 50 -2.06 -13.23 -11.84
CA LEU A 50 -1.83 -14.16 -10.72
C LEU A 50 -2.36 -15.53 -11.13
N ARG A 51 -1.60 -16.59 -10.89
CA ARG A 51 -2.00 -17.95 -11.28
C ARG A 51 -1.36 -19.02 -10.42
N PHE A 52 -2.05 -20.16 -10.34
CA PHE A 52 -1.48 -21.39 -9.83
C PHE A 52 -0.24 -21.79 -10.64
N ARG A 53 0.73 -22.39 -9.98
CA ARG A 53 1.92 -22.96 -10.60
C ARG A 53 1.58 -24.25 -11.35
N SER A 54 2.50 -24.74 -12.16
CA SER A 54 2.34 -25.99 -12.91
C SER A 54 2.13 -27.22 -12.01
N ASP A 55 2.56 -27.16 -10.74
CA ASP A 55 2.32 -28.20 -9.72
C ASP A 55 0.94 -28.07 -9.03
N GLY A 56 0.13 -27.09 -9.43
CA GLY A 56 -1.19 -26.84 -8.85
C GLY A 56 -1.17 -26.07 -7.52
N THR A 57 -0.03 -25.55 -7.08
CA THR A 57 0.07 -24.74 -5.85
C THR A 57 -0.05 -23.24 -6.11
N PHE A 58 -0.55 -22.51 -5.13
CA PHE A 58 -0.49 -21.04 -5.05
C PHE A 58 -0.24 -20.66 -3.59
N LYS A 59 0.91 -20.06 -3.29
CA LYS A 59 1.33 -19.72 -1.91
C LYS A 59 1.14 -18.23 -1.65
N ILE A 60 0.44 -17.90 -0.59
CA ILE A 60 0.23 -16.52 -0.14
C ILE A 60 0.93 -16.33 1.20
N LEU A 61 1.78 -15.30 1.31
CA LEU A 61 2.33 -14.85 2.60
C LEU A 61 1.48 -13.71 3.13
N GLN A 62 0.75 -13.94 4.22
CA GLN A 62 -0.06 -12.93 4.88
C GLN A 62 0.74 -12.25 6.00
N VAL A 63 0.69 -10.92 6.03
CA VAL A 63 1.38 -10.06 7.01
C VAL A 63 0.38 -9.09 7.61
N ALA A 64 0.37 -8.93 8.93
CA ALA A 64 -0.61 -8.10 9.63
C ALA A 64 0.05 -7.35 10.80
N ASP A 65 -0.54 -6.22 11.20
CA ASP A 65 -0.29 -5.53 12.47
C ASP A 65 1.20 -5.25 12.73
N MET A 66 1.94 -4.88 11.67
CA MET A 66 3.35 -4.51 11.78
C MET A 66 3.55 -3.25 12.61
N HIS A 67 2.57 -2.34 12.60
CA HIS A 67 2.61 -1.07 13.33
C HIS A 67 3.93 -0.29 13.11
N TYR A 68 4.38 -0.27 11.85
CA TYR A 68 5.67 0.32 11.46
C TYR A 68 5.64 1.85 11.66
N GLY A 69 6.69 2.41 12.25
CA GLY A 69 6.89 3.85 12.39
C GLY A 69 7.87 4.37 11.33
N ASN A 70 8.96 4.97 11.80
CA ASN A 70 10.05 5.51 11.00
C ASN A 70 11.32 4.62 11.01
N GLY A 71 11.16 3.30 10.96
CA GLY A 71 12.30 2.43 10.72
C GLY A 71 13.25 2.33 11.90
N MET A 72 14.49 2.73 11.64
CA MET A 72 15.59 2.69 12.60
C MET A 72 15.38 3.59 13.82
N VAL A 73 14.58 4.66 13.71
CA VAL A 73 14.37 5.59 14.83
C VAL A 73 13.19 5.20 15.72
N THR A 74 12.29 4.34 15.24
CA THR A 74 11.21 3.78 16.06
C THR A 74 11.79 2.79 17.05
N ARG A 75 11.52 2.99 18.33
CA ARG A 75 11.88 2.02 19.37
C ARG A 75 10.74 1.04 19.58
N CYS A 76 11.10 -0.23 19.73
CA CYS A 76 10.13 -1.24 20.13
C CYS A 76 9.53 -0.92 21.50
N ARG A 77 8.29 -1.36 21.67
CA ARG A 77 7.57 -1.38 22.95
C ARG A 77 7.45 -2.84 23.40
N ASP A 78 7.29 -3.05 24.71
CA ASP A 78 7.00 -4.36 25.28
C ASP A 78 8.04 -5.47 24.94
N VAL A 79 9.32 -5.09 24.91
CA VAL A 79 10.46 -6.00 24.77
C VAL A 79 11.21 -6.17 26.09
N LEU A 80 12.13 -7.14 26.17
CA LEU A 80 12.97 -7.30 27.36
C LEU A 80 13.87 -6.08 27.57
N GLU A 81 14.26 -5.80 28.82
CA GLU A 81 15.12 -4.66 29.16
C GLU A 81 16.40 -4.61 28.31
N SER A 82 17.00 -5.78 28.07
CA SER A 82 18.20 -5.93 27.25
C SER A 82 18.00 -5.59 25.77
N GLU A 83 16.77 -5.62 25.27
CA GLU A 83 16.44 -5.48 23.84
C GLU A 83 16.12 -4.04 23.44
N PHE A 84 15.72 -3.18 24.38
CA PHE A 84 15.30 -1.80 24.09
C PHE A 84 16.34 -0.96 23.36
N ASN A 85 17.64 -1.24 23.57
CA ASN A 85 18.71 -0.43 22.99
C ASN A 85 18.94 -0.68 21.49
N TYR A 86 18.48 -1.81 20.95
CA TYR A 86 18.72 -2.20 19.56
C TYR A 86 17.47 -2.61 18.80
N CYS A 87 16.33 -2.84 19.48
CA CYS A 87 15.09 -3.19 18.81
C CYS A 87 14.47 -1.96 18.13
N THR A 88 14.24 -2.08 16.83
CA THR A 88 13.62 -1.07 15.98
C THR A 88 12.71 -1.73 14.95
N ASP A 89 12.00 -0.94 14.12
CA ASP A 89 11.18 -1.52 13.05
C ASP A 89 12.01 -2.32 12.03
N LEU A 90 13.33 -2.08 11.96
CA LEU A 90 14.23 -2.86 11.10
C LEU A 90 14.25 -4.36 11.46
N ASN A 91 13.91 -4.71 12.70
CA ASN A 91 13.72 -6.10 13.10
C ASN A 91 12.56 -6.75 12.32
N THR A 92 11.44 -6.04 12.17
CA THR A 92 10.30 -6.44 11.33
C THR A 92 10.69 -6.52 9.86
N THR A 93 11.43 -5.53 9.35
CA THR A 93 11.93 -5.53 7.96
C THR A 93 12.83 -6.74 7.68
N HIS A 94 13.77 -7.04 8.59
CA HIS A 94 14.66 -8.19 8.45
C HIS A 94 13.89 -9.50 8.51
N PHE A 95 12.96 -9.64 9.46
CA PHE A 95 12.09 -10.80 9.58
C PHE A 95 11.31 -11.04 8.30
N LEU A 96 10.65 -10.01 7.75
CA LEU A 96 9.86 -10.14 6.54
C LEU A 96 10.71 -10.51 5.31
N ARG A 97 11.89 -9.89 5.15
CA ARG A 97 12.84 -10.30 4.09
C ARG A 97 13.22 -11.78 4.20
N LYS A 98 13.52 -12.26 5.42
CA LYS A 98 13.86 -13.66 5.68
C LYS A 98 12.68 -14.58 5.32
N MET A 99 11.47 -14.24 5.75
CA MET A 99 10.27 -15.04 5.46
C MET A 99 9.99 -15.12 3.96
N ILE A 100 10.11 -14.00 3.23
CA ILE A 100 9.95 -13.99 1.77
C ILE A 100 10.98 -14.90 1.09
N GLN A 101 12.24 -14.86 1.52
CA GLN A 101 13.32 -15.69 0.96
C GLN A 101 13.12 -17.20 1.21
N ILE A 102 12.67 -17.56 2.42
CA ILE A 102 12.42 -18.94 2.82
C ILE A 102 11.16 -19.47 2.13
N GLU A 103 10.05 -18.74 2.23
CA GLU A 103 8.75 -19.22 1.81
C GLU A 103 8.53 -19.14 0.30
N LYS A 104 9.15 -18.17 -0.39
CA LYS A 104 8.98 -17.93 -1.82
C LYS A 104 7.50 -17.92 -2.23
N PRO A 105 6.70 -16.98 -1.67
CA PRO A 105 5.27 -16.89 -1.99
C PRO A 105 5.05 -16.45 -3.44
N ASP A 106 3.86 -16.75 -3.97
CA ASP A 106 3.38 -16.21 -5.24
C ASP A 106 2.71 -14.84 -5.10
N LEU A 107 2.26 -14.51 -3.89
CA LEU A 107 1.63 -13.24 -3.54
C LEU A 107 1.91 -12.91 -2.07
N ILE A 108 2.21 -11.63 -1.77
CA ILE A 108 2.28 -11.12 -0.40
C ILE A 108 1.03 -10.29 -0.12
N VAL A 109 0.37 -10.53 1.01
CA VAL A 109 -0.87 -9.83 1.38
C VAL A 109 -0.72 -9.18 2.74
N PHE A 110 -0.83 -7.85 2.76
CA PHE A 110 -0.81 -7.05 3.98
C PHE A 110 -2.23 -6.74 4.44
N THR A 111 -2.58 -7.15 5.66
CA THR A 111 -3.96 -7.10 6.17
C THR A 111 -4.24 -5.95 7.14
N GLY A 112 -3.54 -4.83 7.00
CA GLY A 112 -3.80 -3.61 7.76
C GLY A 112 -2.92 -3.43 8.99
N ASP A 113 -3.01 -2.23 9.57
CA ASP A 113 -2.10 -1.72 10.60
C ASP A 113 -0.64 -1.89 10.14
N ASN A 114 -0.41 -1.43 8.91
CA ASN A 114 0.88 -1.48 8.25
C ASN A 114 1.80 -0.46 8.92
N ILE A 115 1.32 0.78 9.08
CA ILE A 115 1.99 1.84 9.81
C ILE A 115 1.22 2.19 11.08
N PHE A 116 1.91 2.76 12.05
CA PHE A 116 1.31 3.23 13.29
C PHE A 116 1.45 4.74 13.41
N GLY A 117 0.36 5.49 13.22
CA GLY A 117 0.44 6.94 13.04
C GLY A 117 1.12 7.70 14.18
N THR A 118 1.01 7.24 15.42
CA THR A 118 1.73 7.89 16.55
C THR A 118 3.25 7.76 16.48
N SER A 119 3.77 6.80 15.71
CA SER A 119 5.20 6.54 15.54
C SER A 119 5.70 6.77 14.11
N ALA A 120 4.80 7.12 13.18
CA ALA A 120 5.10 7.45 11.78
C ALA A 120 4.94 8.95 11.56
N THR A 121 6.04 9.70 11.53
CA THR A 121 6.01 11.17 11.35
C THR A 121 5.64 11.62 9.95
N ASP A 122 5.95 10.79 8.94
CA ASP A 122 5.56 10.96 7.55
C ASP A 122 5.04 9.61 7.03
N ALA A 123 3.77 9.58 6.65
CA ALA A 123 3.11 8.36 6.21
C ALA A 123 3.74 7.79 4.94
N ALA A 124 4.11 8.64 3.97
CA ALA A 124 4.65 8.20 2.69
C ALA A 124 6.02 7.54 2.85
N GLU A 125 6.90 8.13 3.66
CA GLU A 125 8.20 7.56 4.02
C GLU A 125 8.04 6.22 4.74
N SER A 126 7.17 6.17 5.75
CA SER A 126 6.91 4.95 6.53
C SER A 126 6.35 3.81 5.66
N LEU A 127 5.49 4.13 4.69
CA LEU A 127 4.94 3.14 3.75
C LEU A 127 6.00 2.62 2.77
N PHE A 128 6.93 3.47 2.32
CA PHE A 128 8.05 2.99 1.51
C PHE A 128 8.91 2.00 2.28
N GLU A 129 9.17 2.26 3.56
CA GLU A 129 9.96 1.37 4.39
C GLU A 129 9.24 0.06 4.72
N VAL A 130 7.98 0.12 5.15
CA VAL A 130 7.24 -1.07 5.57
C VAL A 130 7.02 -2.05 4.42
N PHE A 131 6.80 -1.54 3.19
CA PHE A 131 6.62 -2.37 1.99
C PHE A 131 7.92 -2.65 1.24
N ALA A 132 9.07 -2.10 1.68
CA ALA A 132 10.36 -2.32 1.04
C ALA A 132 10.68 -3.82 0.81
N PRO A 133 10.47 -4.74 1.78
CA PRO A 133 10.72 -6.16 1.56
C PRO A 133 9.92 -6.76 0.40
N ALA A 134 8.65 -6.35 0.23
CA ALA A 134 7.81 -6.82 -0.87
C ALA A 134 8.24 -6.21 -2.21
N ILE A 135 8.50 -4.89 -2.24
CA ILE A 135 8.95 -4.17 -3.43
C ILE A 135 10.29 -4.73 -3.93
N GLU A 136 11.25 -4.93 -3.04
CA GLU A 136 12.58 -5.48 -3.35
C GLU A 136 12.52 -6.91 -3.90
N SER A 137 11.54 -7.71 -3.46
CA SER A 137 11.39 -9.10 -3.88
C SER A 137 10.91 -9.25 -5.34
N GLY A 138 10.26 -8.23 -5.89
CA GLY A 138 9.61 -8.30 -7.20
C GLY A 138 8.36 -9.21 -7.26
N ILE A 139 7.94 -9.77 -6.12
CA ILE A 139 6.73 -10.57 -5.98
C ILE A 139 5.52 -9.61 -5.99
N PRO A 140 4.42 -9.94 -6.69
CA PRO A 140 3.20 -9.14 -6.58
C PRO A 140 2.75 -9.07 -5.12
N TRP A 141 2.25 -7.90 -4.71
CA TRP A 141 1.76 -7.72 -3.35
C TRP A 141 0.51 -6.83 -3.31
N ALA A 142 -0.34 -7.08 -2.31
CA ALA A 142 -1.60 -6.40 -2.12
C ALA A 142 -1.72 -5.96 -0.66
N ALA A 143 -2.44 -4.87 -0.40
CA ALA A 143 -2.68 -4.38 0.95
C ALA A 143 -4.12 -3.88 1.15
N VAL A 144 -4.63 -4.07 2.36
CA VAL A 144 -5.76 -3.30 2.91
C VAL A 144 -5.26 -2.46 4.09
N LEU A 145 -6.05 -1.45 4.45
CA LEU A 145 -5.75 -0.58 5.57
C LEU A 145 -6.45 -1.07 6.84
N GLY A 146 -5.75 -0.97 7.96
CA GLY A 146 -6.31 -1.06 9.29
C GLY A 146 -6.71 0.32 9.82
N ASN A 147 -7.01 0.38 11.11
CA ASN A 147 -7.47 1.60 11.77
C ASN A 147 -6.33 2.57 12.05
N HIS A 148 -5.13 2.06 12.32
CA HIS A 148 -3.99 2.89 12.69
C HIS A 148 -3.27 3.54 11.51
N ASP A 149 -3.52 3.06 10.29
CA ASP A 149 -2.80 3.51 9.10
C ASP A 149 -3.05 4.99 8.76
N GLN A 150 -4.25 5.52 9.07
CA GLN A 150 -4.67 6.90 8.73
C GLN A 150 -4.42 7.92 9.85
N GLU A 151 -3.61 7.57 10.85
CA GLU A 151 -3.36 8.42 12.03
C GLU A 151 -2.14 9.35 11.86
N SER A 152 -1.50 9.35 10.68
CA SER A 152 -0.31 10.16 10.33
C SER A 152 -0.66 11.30 9.35
N THR A 153 0.23 11.63 8.41
CA THR A 153 0.15 12.79 7.50
C THR A 153 -0.75 12.60 6.28
N MET A 154 -1.26 11.39 6.04
CA MET A 154 -2.11 11.06 4.88
C MET A 154 -3.44 10.47 5.33
N ASN A 155 -4.50 10.83 4.63
CA ASN A 155 -5.83 10.25 4.84
C ASN A 155 -5.96 8.87 4.15
N ARG A 156 -7.05 8.16 4.43
CA ARG A 156 -7.30 6.79 3.92
C ARG A 156 -7.25 6.66 2.41
N GLU A 157 -7.82 7.63 1.69
CA GLU A 157 -7.85 7.65 0.22
C GLU A 157 -6.46 7.87 -0.36
N GLU A 158 -5.72 8.84 0.20
CA GLU A 158 -4.34 9.14 -0.17
C GLU A 158 -3.45 7.92 0.06
N LEU A 159 -3.59 7.25 1.20
CA LEU A 159 -2.85 6.03 1.54
C LEU A 159 -3.08 4.92 0.52
N MET A 160 -4.34 4.57 0.23
CA MET A 160 -4.64 3.52 -0.75
C MET A 160 -4.22 3.90 -2.17
N SER A 161 -4.38 5.17 -2.54
CA SER A 161 -3.91 5.69 -3.82
C SER A 161 -2.40 5.52 -3.94
N PHE A 162 -1.66 5.91 -2.90
CA PHE A 162 -0.21 5.81 -2.86
C PHE A 162 0.27 4.35 -2.91
N ILE A 163 -0.31 3.47 -2.09
CA ILE A 163 -0.05 2.02 -2.10
C ILE A 163 -0.31 1.42 -3.48
N SER A 164 -1.39 1.80 -4.16
CA SER A 164 -1.73 1.29 -5.49
C SER A 164 -0.71 1.69 -6.57
N LEU A 165 0.05 2.76 -6.36
CA LEU A 165 1.04 3.29 -7.30
C LEU A 165 2.45 2.72 -7.07
N MET A 166 2.69 2.00 -5.97
CA MET A 166 4.00 1.43 -5.66
C MET A 166 4.40 0.27 -6.58
N ASP A 167 5.70 0.11 -6.80
CA ASP A 167 6.29 -0.97 -7.59
C ASP A 167 5.75 -2.34 -7.13
N TYR A 168 5.33 -3.16 -8.10
CA TYR A 168 4.77 -4.50 -7.92
C TYR A 168 3.44 -4.59 -7.15
N SER A 169 2.90 -3.47 -6.66
CA SER A 169 1.59 -3.44 -6.00
C SER A 169 0.47 -3.75 -7.00
N VAL A 170 -0.38 -4.70 -6.62
CA VAL A 170 -1.64 -5.06 -7.30
C VAL A 170 -2.86 -4.55 -6.54
N SER A 171 -2.66 -3.75 -5.48
CA SER A 171 -3.73 -3.09 -4.73
C SER A 171 -4.50 -2.09 -5.60
N GLN A 172 -5.79 -1.90 -5.31
CA GLN A 172 -6.66 -0.97 -6.03
C GLN A 172 -7.42 -0.08 -5.03
N THR A 173 -7.72 1.16 -5.42
CA THR A 173 -8.47 2.11 -4.58
C THR A 173 -9.96 1.80 -4.57
N PHE A 174 -10.53 1.58 -5.74
CA PHE A 174 -11.95 1.26 -5.88
C PHE A 174 -12.11 0.00 -6.70
N PRO A 175 -13.19 -0.76 -6.47
CA PRO A 175 -13.45 -1.91 -7.28
C PRO A 175 -13.85 -1.43 -8.68
N SER A 176 -13.16 -1.95 -9.68
CA SER A 176 -13.52 -1.76 -11.08
C SER A 176 -14.65 -2.74 -11.40
N THR A 177 -15.84 -2.23 -11.71
CA THR A 177 -16.90 -3.09 -12.24
C THR A 177 -16.71 -3.26 -13.74
N LYS A 178 -16.50 -4.51 -14.20
CA LYS A 178 -16.65 -4.85 -15.62
C LYS A 178 -18.15 -4.74 -15.95
N VAL A 179 -18.58 -3.58 -16.43
CA VAL A 179 -19.93 -3.41 -16.95
C VAL A 179 -19.91 -3.93 -18.39
N ASN A 180 -20.25 -5.21 -18.54
CA ASN A 180 -20.42 -5.96 -19.80
C ASN A 180 -19.13 -6.50 -20.45
N SER A 181 -19.32 -7.50 -21.31
CA SER A 181 -18.30 -8.28 -22.04
C SER A 181 -17.39 -7.47 -22.96
N ASP A 182 -17.60 -6.16 -23.07
CA ASP A 182 -16.73 -5.24 -23.79
C ASP A 182 -15.77 -4.56 -22.81
N SER A 183 -14.54 -5.05 -22.82
CA SER A 183 -13.38 -4.63 -22.03
C SER A 183 -12.99 -3.13 -22.05
N LYS A 184 -13.80 -2.25 -22.65
CA LYS A 184 -13.43 -0.86 -22.93
C LYS A 184 -14.01 0.18 -21.96
N GLU A 185 -14.97 -0.17 -21.11
CA GLU A 185 -15.49 0.76 -20.08
C GLU A 185 -15.57 0.08 -18.70
N GLN A 186 -14.47 0.13 -17.96
CA GLN A 186 -14.52 -0.09 -16.51
C GLN A 186 -15.00 1.21 -15.86
N GLN A 187 -16.18 1.18 -15.26
CA GLN A 187 -16.64 2.29 -14.42
C GLN A 187 -16.28 1.97 -12.95
N PRO A 188 -15.56 2.87 -12.25
CA PRO A 188 -15.32 2.71 -10.83
C PRO A 188 -16.66 2.75 -10.09
N MET A 189 -16.91 1.78 -9.20
CA MET A 189 -18.03 1.88 -8.29
C MET A 189 -17.66 2.88 -7.19
N THR A 190 -18.03 4.14 -7.38
CA THR A 190 -17.66 5.25 -6.48
C THR A 190 -18.54 5.37 -5.23
N ASN A 191 -19.63 4.59 -5.15
CA ASN A 191 -20.55 4.61 -4.01
C ASN A 191 -20.40 3.37 -3.12
N ILE A 192 -19.16 3.08 -2.71
CA ILE A 192 -18.80 2.03 -1.76
C ILE A 192 -18.07 2.66 -0.58
N ASP A 193 -18.36 2.22 0.64
CA ASP A 193 -17.65 2.71 1.83
C ASP A 193 -16.21 2.22 1.84
N GLY A 194 -15.27 3.12 2.12
CA GLY A 194 -13.83 2.84 2.15
C GLY A 194 -13.14 2.98 0.79
N PHE A 195 -11.81 3.01 0.82
CA PHE A 195 -10.94 3.35 -0.31
C PHE A 195 -9.99 2.22 -0.72
N GLY A 196 -10.23 1.01 -0.21
CA GLY A 196 -9.41 -0.18 -0.48
C GLY A 196 -10.23 -1.44 -0.65
N ASN A 197 -11.36 -1.35 -1.36
CA ASN A 197 -12.22 -2.49 -1.66
C ASN A 197 -11.95 -2.99 -3.09
N TYR A 198 -11.46 -4.20 -3.24
CA TYR A 198 -11.14 -4.76 -4.56
C TYR A 198 -11.05 -6.28 -4.53
N ASN A 199 -11.04 -6.89 -5.71
CA ASN A 199 -10.85 -8.34 -5.83
C ASN A 199 -9.72 -8.65 -6.82
N LEU A 200 -8.99 -9.73 -6.52
CA LEU A 200 -7.92 -10.25 -7.38
C LEU A 200 -8.27 -11.68 -7.80
N GLU A 201 -8.31 -11.90 -9.12
CA GLU A 201 -8.50 -13.21 -9.72
C GLU A 201 -7.18 -13.97 -9.80
N VAL A 202 -7.19 -15.24 -9.38
CA VAL A 202 -6.07 -16.18 -9.51
C VAL A 202 -6.47 -17.27 -10.52
N TRP A 203 -5.72 -17.32 -11.61
CA TRP A 203 -5.99 -18.14 -12.78
C TRP A 203 -5.41 -19.55 -12.64
N GLY A 204 -5.96 -20.49 -13.41
CA GLY A 204 -5.47 -21.87 -13.42
C GLY A 204 -4.01 -22.00 -13.88
N ALA A 205 -3.44 -23.16 -13.58
CA ALA A 205 -2.06 -23.48 -13.89
C ALA A 205 -1.79 -23.45 -15.41
N PRO A 206 -0.62 -22.97 -15.86
CA PRO A 206 -0.23 -23.03 -17.27
C PRO A 206 -0.34 -24.45 -17.83
N GLY A 207 -0.95 -24.60 -19.01
CA GLY A 207 -1.12 -25.90 -19.68
C GLY A 207 -2.22 -26.80 -19.08
N SER A 208 -2.87 -26.42 -17.99
CA SER A 208 -4.06 -27.13 -17.48
C SER A 208 -5.31 -26.78 -18.29
N TYR A 209 -6.34 -27.61 -18.22
CA TYR A 209 -7.66 -27.31 -18.81
C TYR A 209 -8.32 -26.05 -18.21
N LEU A 210 -7.80 -25.57 -17.08
CA LEU A 210 -8.23 -24.38 -16.37
C LEU A 210 -7.34 -23.15 -16.63
N SER A 211 -6.34 -23.23 -17.53
CA SER A 211 -5.32 -22.18 -17.69
C SER A 211 -5.88 -20.80 -18.04
N ASN A 212 -7.06 -20.80 -18.69
CA ASN A 212 -7.79 -19.62 -19.15
C ASN A 212 -9.05 -19.37 -18.31
N SER A 213 -9.09 -19.88 -17.08
CA SER A 213 -10.19 -19.70 -16.14
C SER A 213 -9.65 -19.15 -14.82
N SER A 214 -10.41 -18.23 -14.21
CA SER A 214 -10.19 -17.81 -12.82
C SER A 214 -10.70 -18.91 -11.89
N ILE A 215 -9.85 -19.38 -10.97
CA ILE A 215 -10.09 -20.52 -10.08
C ILE A 215 -10.25 -20.10 -8.63
N LEU A 216 -9.62 -19.00 -8.24
CA LEU A 216 -9.68 -18.46 -6.90
C LEU A 216 -9.86 -16.95 -7.00
N ASN A 217 -10.76 -16.38 -6.19
CA ASN A 217 -10.95 -14.93 -6.11
C ASN A 217 -10.66 -14.47 -4.69
N LEU A 218 -9.73 -13.52 -4.58
CA LEU A 218 -9.29 -12.94 -3.32
C LEU A 218 -10.01 -11.60 -3.14
N TYR A 219 -10.74 -11.43 -2.04
CA TYR A 219 -11.49 -10.22 -1.76
C TYR A 219 -10.81 -9.40 -0.68
N PHE A 220 -10.53 -8.15 -0.97
CA PHE A 220 -9.91 -7.18 -0.10
C PHE A 220 -10.96 -6.15 0.27
N LEU A 221 -11.16 -5.96 1.57
CA LEU A 221 -12.24 -5.14 2.10
C LEU A 221 -11.70 -4.13 3.11
N ASP A 222 -12.15 -2.90 2.95
CA ASP A 222 -11.82 -1.79 3.83
C ASP A 222 -12.84 -1.70 4.97
N SER A 223 -12.56 -2.27 6.14
CA SER A 223 -13.47 -2.22 7.30
C SER A 223 -13.58 -0.83 7.97
N GLY A 224 -12.87 0.18 7.45
CA GLY A 224 -12.78 1.51 8.02
C GLY A 224 -11.91 1.59 9.28
N ASP A 225 -11.90 2.78 9.90
CA ASP A 225 -11.10 3.09 11.09
C ASP A 225 -11.94 3.02 12.38
N ARG A 226 -12.33 4.16 12.95
CA ARG A 226 -13.17 4.26 14.15
C ARG A 226 -14.56 4.75 13.80
N ALA A 227 -15.51 4.44 14.68
CA ALA A 227 -16.87 4.96 14.66
C ALA A 227 -17.26 5.47 16.04
N ILE A 228 -18.29 6.32 16.11
CA ILE A 228 -18.93 6.72 17.37
C ILE A 228 -20.35 6.17 17.34
N VAL A 229 -20.67 5.29 18.29
CA VAL A 229 -21.98 4.66 18.43
C VAL A 229 -22.53 5.00 19.81
N HIS A 230 -23.68 5.66 19.85
CA HIS A 230 -24.28 6.15 21.10
C HIS A 230 -23.31 6.97 21.99
N GLY A 231 -22.45 7.78 21.37
CA GLY A 231 -21.46 8.60 22.07
C GLY A 231 -20.20 7.85 22.52
N VAL A 232 -20.10 6.54 22.29
CA VAL A 232 -18.94 5.72 22.63
C VAL A 232 -18.07 5.52 21.39
N ARG A 233 -16.77 5.82 21.50
CA ARG A 233 -15.80 5.52 20.45
C ARG A 233 -15.60 4.01 20.35
N THR A 234 -15.77 3.47 19.17
CA THR A 234 -15.62 2.05 18.84
C THR A 234 -14.91 1.91 17.49
N TYR A 235 -14.71 0.67 17.04
CA TYR A 235 -14.20 0.36 15.70
C TYR A 235 -15.31 0.51 14.66
N ASN A 236 -14.93 0.95 13.46
CA ASN A 236 -15.84 0.89 12.33
C ASN A 236 -16.00 -0.56 11.84
N TRP A 237 -16.95 -0.79 10.93
CA TRP A 237 -17.29 -2.12 10.46
C TRP A 237 -17.67 -2.09 8.97
N ILE A 238 -17.66 -3.28 8.37
CA ILE A 238 -18.09 -3.47 6.98
C ILE A 238 -19.54 -3.02 6.80
N ARG A 239 -19.75 -2.11 5.86
CA ARG A 239 -21.06 -1.53 5.56
C ARG A 239 -21.83 -2.35 4.52
N GLU A 240 -23.14 -2.11 4.45
CA GLU A 240 -24.00 -2.79 3.47
C GLU A 240 -23.61 -2.48 2.02
N SER A 241 -23.06 -1.30 1.73
CA SER A 241 -22.53 -0.96 0.40
C SER A 241 -21.44 -1.95 -0.05
N GLN A 242 -20.52 -2.28 0.85
CA GLN A 242 -19.43 -3.23 0.63
C GLN A 242 -19.94 -4.67 0.53
N LEU A 243 -20.91 -5.06 1.38
CA LEU A 243 -21.55 -6.37 1.30
C LEU A 243 -22.33 -6.54 0.00
N SER A 244 -23.04 -5.50 -0.45
CA SER A 244 -23.77 -5.47 -1.71
C SER A 244 -22.82 -5.64 -2.90
N TRP A 245 -21.72 -4.90 -2.91
CA TRP A 245 -20.64 -5.06 -3.88
C TRP A 245 -20.08 -6.50 -3.89
N LEU A 246 -19.68 -7.01 -2.73
CA LEU A 246 -19.12 -8.36 -2.58
C LEU A 246 -20.08 -9.43 -3.13
N ARG A 247 -21.36 -9.35 -2.76
CA ARG A 247 -22.41 -10.25 -3.25
C ARG A 247 -22.59 -10.11 -4.76
N GLY A 248 -22.56 -8.89 -5.30
CA GLY A 248 -22.66 -8.63 -6.74
C GLY A 248 -21.52 -9.27 -7.53
N VAL A 249 -20.28 -9.06 -7.10
CA VAL A 249 -19.09 -9.64 -7.72
C VAL A 249 -19.10 -11.17 -7.60
N SER A 250 -19.41 -11.70 -6.42
CA SER A 250 -19.50 -13.15 -6.18
C SER A 250 -20.54 -13.83 -7.10
N LYS A 251 -21.72 -13.23 -7.27
CA LYS A 251 -22.75 -13.73 -8.20
C LYS A 251 -22.32 -13.65 -9.66
N GLY A 252 -21.60 -12.59 -10.06
CA GLY A 252 -21.06 -12.46 -11.42
C GLY A 252 -20.19 -13.65 -11.83
N PHE A 253 -19.33 -14.11 -10.91
CA PHE A 253 -18.51 -15.31 -11.14
C PHE A 253 -19.32 -16.60 -11.17
N GLN A 254 -20.40 -16.72 -10.38
CA GLN A 254 -21.29 -17.88 -10.45
C GLN A 254 -21.95 -18.03 -11.84
N VAL A 255 -22.41 -16.92 -12.43
CA VAL A 255 -23.12 -16.92 -13.72
C VAL A 255 -22.19 -17.21 -14.90
N TYR A 256 -20.97 -16.65 -14.91
CA TYR A 256 -19.96 -16.98 -15.94
C TYR A 256 -19.59 -18.47 -15.89
N ASN A 257 -19.39 -19.02 -14.69
CA ASN A 257 -18.94 -20.40 -14.51
C ASN A 257 -20.03 -21.45 -14.84
N HIS A 258 -21.32 -21.12 -14.75
CA HIS A 258 -22.40 -22.01 -15.17
C HIS A 258 -22.48 -22.23 -16.69
N ARG A 259 -21.85 -21.37 -17.51
CA ARG A 259 -21.81 -21.53 -18.97
C ARG A 259 -20.71 -22.49 -19.45
N ASP A 260 -19.69 -22.75 -18.64
CA ASP A 260 -18.48 -23.51 -19.04
C ASP A 260 -18.42 -24.96 -18.53
N ASN A 261 -19.53 -25.53 -18.04
CA ASN A 261 -19.70 -26.98 -17.75
C ASN A 261 -18.63 -27.63 -16.83
N GLY A 262 -17.92 -26.84 -16.01
CA GLY A 262 -16.98 -27.32 -14.99
C GLY A 262 -17.56 -27.18 -13.60
N SER A 263 -17.76 -28.30 -12.89
CA SER A 263 -18.13 -28.27 -11.47
C SER A 263 -16.96 -27.82 -10.60
N MET A 264 -17.24 -26.80 -9.77
CA MET A 264 -16.93 -26.71 -8.33
C MET A 264 -15.83 -25.74 -7.84
N LEU A 265 -16.15 -25.20 -6.65
CA LEU A 265 -15.40 -24.40 -5.66
C LEU A 265 -15.28 -22.88 -5.93
N ILE A 266 -16.28 -22.15 -5.43
CA ILE A 266 -16.05 -20.76 -5.00
C ILE A 266 -15.19 -20.85 -3.74
N ASN A 267 -13.88 -20.93 -3.90
CA ASN A 267 -12.96 -20.72 -2.80
C ASN A 267 -12.93 -19.22 -2.55
N LEU A 268 -13.77 -18.76 -1.62
CA LEU A 268 -13.80 -17.38 -1.17
C LEU A 268 -12.66 -17.22 -0.16
N TRP A 269 -11.67 -16.40 -0.45
CA TRP A 269 -10.74 -15.95 0.59
C TRP A 269 -10.82 -14.45 0.75
N THR A 270 -11.14 -14.02 1.97
CA THR A 270 -11.39 -12.63 2.28
C THR A 270 -10.32 -12.14 3.23
N PHE A 271 -9.65 -11.06 2.82
CA PHE A 271 -8.67 -10.34 3.61
C PHE A 271 -9.35 -9.13 4.22
N LEU A 272 -9.45 -9.18 5.53
CA LEU A 272 -10.08 -8.19 6.38
C LEU A 272 -9.23 -8.08 7.64
N ARG A 273 -9.14 -6.88 8.18
CA ARG A 273 -8.87 -6.73 9.60
C ARG A 273 -10.20 -6.69 10.35
N SER A 274 -10.44 -7.72 11.16
CA SER A 274 -11.44 -7.65 12.24
C SER A 274 -10.77 -7.06 13.46
N GLN A 275 -11.35 -5.97 13.97
CA GLN A 275 -10.81 -5.20 15.09
C GLN A 275 -11.29 -5.70 16.45
#